data_AF-A0A941KF27-F1
#
_entry.id   AF-A0A941KF27-F1
#
_cell.length_a   1.000
_cell.length_b   1.000
_cell.length_c   1.000
_cell.angle_alpha   90.00
_cell.angle_beta   90.00
_cell.angle_gamma   90.00
#
_symmetry.space_group_name_H-M   'P 1'
#
loop_
_entity.id
_entity.type
_entity.pdbx_description
1 polymer ?
#
loop_
_entity_poly.entity_id
_entity_poly.type
_entity_poly.pdbx_seq_one_letter_code
_entity_poly.pdbx_strand_id
1 'polypeptide(L)' 'MTGADLKAWRHRNRYRQVDLQRELQLGSRATISSWETSDDNLPRTLYLALTALERMPELRNVDGYEKSYR' A
#
# COMPACT_ATOMS: atom_id res chain seq x y z
N MET A 1 10.92 -6.72 4.80
CA MET A 1 9.45 -6.77 4.71
C MET A 1 9.14 -7.71 3.58
N THR A 2 8.42 -8.79 3.87
CA THR A 2 7.95 -9.77 2.89
C THR A 2 6.64 -9.33 2.24
N GLY A 3 6.15 -10.08 1.25
CA GLY A 3 4.80 -9.86 0.70
C GLY A 3 3.68 -10.03 1.71
N ALA A 4 3.82 -11.00 2.62
CA ALA A 4 2.86 -11.23 3.70
C ALA A 4 2.77 -10.02 4.66
N ASP A 5 3.92 -9.43 5.00
CA ASP A 5 4.00 -8.21 5.81
C ASP A 5 3.31 -7.02 5.14
N LEU A 6 3.54 -6.83 3.83
CA LEU A 6 2.89 -5.78 3.03
C LEU A 6 1.37 -5.95 3.05
N LYS A 7 0.90 -7.16 2.82
CA LYS A 7 -0.54 -7.48 2.83
C LYS A 7 -1.14 -7.16 4.20
N ALA A 8 -0.50 -7.61 5.28
CA ALA A 8 -0.92 -7.32 6.65
C ALA A 8 -0.95 -5.80 6.92
N TRP A 9 0.09 -5.08 6.52
CA TRP A 9 0.15 -3.62 6.63
C TRP A 9 -1.02 -2.94 5.90
N ARG A 10 -1.31 -3.37 4.67
CA ARG A 10 -2.38 -2.83 3.83
C ARG A 10 -3.74 -2.99 4.51
N HIS A 11 -4.02 -4.19 5.04
CA HIS A 11 -5.26 -4.47 5.75
C HIS A 11 -5.39 -3.66 7.05
N ARG A 12 -4.32 -3.53 7.85
CA ARG A 12 -4.31 -2.71 9.08
C ARG A 12 -4.62 -1.24 8.78
N ASN A 13 -4.05 -0.71 7.69
CA ASN A 13 -4.24 0.67 7.25
C ASN A 13 -5.46 0.87 6.34
N ARG A 14 -6.33 -0.15 6.20
CA ARG A 14 -7.60 -0.10 5.44
C ARG A 14 -7.45 0.29 3.96
N TYR A 15 -6.32 -0.02 3.35
CA TYR A 15 -6.13 0.17 1.92
C TYR A 15 -6.67 -1.04 1.13
N ARG A 16 -7.38 -0.82 0.03
CA ARG A 16 -7.48 -1.84 -1.03
C ARG A 16 -6.22 -1.81 -1.87
N GLN A 17 -5.94 -2.87 -2.63
CA GLN A 17 -4.75 -2.89 -3.49
C GLN A 17 -4.74 -1.73 -4.50
N VAL A 18 -5.91 -1.34 -5.02
CA VAL A 18 -6.06 -0.20 -5.93
C VAL A 18 -5.78 1.13 -5.24
N ASP A 19 -6.18 1.27 -3.97
CA ASP A 19 -5.94 2.50 -3.21
C ASP A 19 -4.45 2.67 -2.93
N LEU A 20 -3.77 1.59 -2.49
CA LEU A 20 -2.33 1.62 -2.26
C LEU A 20 -1.54 1.82 -3.56
N GLN A 21 -2.02 1.27 -4.68
CA GLN A 21 -1.43 1.53 -5.99
C GLN A 21 -1.48 3.01 -6.36
N ARG A 22 -2.62 3.66 -6.13
CA ARG A 22 -2.79 5.10 -6.38
C ARG A 22 -1.91 5.94 -5.46
N GLU A 23 -1.89 5.58 -4.18
CA GLU A 23 -1.08 6.27 -3.16
C GLU A 23 0.42 6.23 -3.47
N LEU A 24 0.91 5.06 -3.92
CA LEU A 24 2.30 4.87 -4.31
C LEU A 24 2.58 5.27 -5.78
N GLN A 25 1.57 5.83 -6.47
CA GLN A 25 1.64 6.26 -7.87
C GLN A 25 2.19 5.20 -8.82
N LEU A 26 1.85 3.93 -8.57
CA LEU A 26 2.31 2.81 -9.39
C LEU A 26 1.46 2.69 -10.65
N GLY A 27 2.06 2.29 -11.77
CA GLY A 27 1.33 2.15 -13.04
C GLY A 27 0.28 1.03 -13.08
N SER A 28 0.28 0.10 -12.11
CA SER A 28 -0.66 -1.03 -12.12
C SER A 28 -0.94 -1.60 -10.73
N ARG A 29 -2.20 -1.99 -10.49
CA ARG A 29 -2.61 -2.75 -9.30
C ARG A 29 -1.89 -4.10 -9.22
N ALA A 30 -1.55 -4.68 -10.37
CA ALA A 30 -0.85 -5.96 -10.43
C ALA A 30 0.52 -5.90 -9.74
N THR A 31 1.17 -4.73 -9.70
CA THR A 31 2.43 -4.54 -8.96
C THR A 31 2.24 -4.77 -7.47
N ILE A 32 1.18 -4.21 -6.86
CA ILE A 32 0.86 -4.48 -5.45
C ILE A 32 0.56 -5.96 -5.23
N SER A 33 -0.24 -6.58 -6.12
CA SER A 33 -0.58 -7.99 -6.00
C SER A 33 0.65 -8.89 -6.08
N SER A 34 1.57 -8.60 -7.01
CA SER A 34 2.82 -9.33 -7.20
C SER A 34 3.71 -9.22 -5.95
N TRP A 35 3.82 -8.02 -5.39
CA TRP A 35 4.54 -7.81 -4.14
C TRP A 35 3.93 -8.56 -2.97
N GLU A 36 2.60 -8.58 -2.83
CA GLU A 36 1.91 -9.30 -1.76
C GLU A 36 2.06 -10.83 -1.84
N THR A 37 2.32 -11.37 -3.03
CA THR A 37 2.57 -12.80 -3.26
C THR A 37 4.05 -13.16 -3.25
N SER A 38 4.95 -12.19 -3.12
CA SER A 38 6.38 -12.44 -3.14
C SER A 38 6.88 -12.95 -1.78
N ASP A 39 7.60 -14.06 -1.81
CA ASP A 39 8.33 -14.61 -0.66
C ASP A 39 9.68 -13.89 -0.43
N ASP A 40 10.14 -13.14 -1.43
CA ASP A 40 11.36 -12.35 -1.33
C ASP A 40 11.17 -11.09 -0.48
N ASN A 41 12.29 -10.55 -0.01
CA ASN A 41 12.27 -9.25 0.63
C ASN A 41 11.94 -8.15 -0.38
N LEU A 42 10.89 -7.39 -0.09
CA LEU A 42 10.51 -6.22 -0.87
C LEU A 42 11.54 -5.09 -0.68
N PRO A 43 11.70 -4.20 -1.69
CA PRO A 43 12.67 -3.12 -1.63
C PRO A 43 12.50 -2.23 -0.40
N ARG A 44 13.62 -1.80 0.20
CA ARG A 44 13.62 -0.89 1.36
C ARG A 44 12.87 0.41 1.09
N THR A 45 12.89 0.91 -0.15
CA THR A 45 12.16 2.11 -0.56
C THR A 45 10.66 1.98 -0.32
N LEU A 46 10.09 0.80 -0.56
CA LEU A 46 8.67 0.55 -0.29
C LEU A 46 8.40 0.67 1.22
N TYR A 47 9.23 0.06 2.06
CA TYR A 47 9.11 0.18 3.52
C TYR A 47 9.12 1.63 4.00
N LEU A 48 10.01 2.47 3.44
CA LEU A 48 10.07 3.90 3.76
C LEU A 48 8.80 4.63 3.32
N ALA A 49 8.29 4.34 2.13
CA ALA A 49 7.05 4.93 1.63
C ALA A 49 5.85 4.57 2.54
N LEU A 50 5.71 3.30 2.92
CA LEU A 50 4.66 2.87 3.85
C LEU A 50 4.78 3.54 5.23
N THR A 51 6.01 3.69 5.73
CA THR A 51 6.26 4.37 7.01
C THR A 51 5.89 5.86 6.95
N ALA A 52 6.19 6.53 5.82
CA ALA A 52 5.77 7.91 5.61
C ALA A 52 4.23 8.02 5.64
N LEU A 53 3.52 7.12 4.94
CA LEU A 53 2.06 7.09 4.97
C LEU A 53 1.50 6.86 6.38
N GLU A 54 2.13 6.06 7.24
CA GLU A 54 1.68 5.88 8.63
C GLU A 54 1.94 7.08 9.51
N ARG A 55 3.09 7.75 9.36
CA ARG A 55 3.51 8.83 10.24
C ARG A 55 3.01 10.21 9.82
N MET A 56 2.64 10.36 8.56
CA MET A 56 2.22 11.62 7.95
C MET A 56 0.88 11.41 7.24
N PRO A 57 -0.21 11.11 7.99
CA PRO A 57 -1.52 10.86 7.41
C PRO A 57 -2.06 12.04 6.58
N GLU A 58 -1.63 13.27 6.89
CA GLU A 58 -1.94 14.48 6.14
C GLU A 58 -1.38 14.50 4.71
N LEU A 59 -0.39 13.65 4.41
CA LEU A 59 0.19 13.52 3.07
C LEU A 59 -0.49 12.43 2.22
N ARG A 60 -1.46 11.71 2.79
CA ARG A 60 -2.19 10.67 2.06
C ARG A 60 -3.10 11.31 1.02
N ASN A 61 -3.03 10.82 -0.21
CA ASN A 61 -3.87 11.26 -1.32
C ASN A 61 -5.19 10.49 -1.38
N VAL A 62 -5.21 9.28 -0.81
CA VAL A 62 -6.39 8.43 -0.71
C VAL A 62 -6.67 8.17 0.77
N ASP A 63 -7.83 8.63 1.23
CA ASP A 63 -8.36 8.20 2.53
C ASP A 63 -8.63 6.70 2.45
N GLY A 64 -7.92 5.91 3.27
CA GLY A 64 -8.11 4.47 3.34
C GLY A 64 -9.59 4.16 3.59
N TYR A 65 -10.25 3.58 2.59
CA TYR A 65 -11.71 3.48 2.46
C TYR A 65 -12.43 4.83 2.21
N GLU A 66 -12.12 5.50 1.10
CA GLU A 66 -13.01 6.50 0.53
C GLU A 66 -14.34 5.81 0.18
N LYS A 67 -15.42 6.27 0.83
CA LYS A 67 -16.79 5.83 0.58
C LYS A 67 -17.04 5.82 -0.92
N SER A 68 -17.43 4.66 -1.43
CA SER A 68 -18.12 4.51 -2.70
C SER A 68 -19.24 5.55 -2.76
N TYR A 69 -19.02 6.63 -3.52
CA TYR A 69 -20.12 7.45 -3.99
C TYR A 69 -20.93 6.62 -4.99
N ARG A 70 -22.24 6.70 -4.81
CA ARG A 70 -23.31 6.06 -5.58
C ARG A 70 -23.16 6.24 -7.08
#